data_AF-A0A545APH8-F1
#
_entry.id   AF-A0A545APH8-F1
#
_cell.length_a   1.000
_cell.length_b   1.000
_cell.length_c   1.000
_cell.angle_alpha   90.00
_cell.angle_beta   90.00
_cell.angle_gamma   90.00
#
_symmetry.space_group_name_H-M   'P 1'
#
loop_
_entity.id
_entity.type
_entity.pdbx_description
1 polymer ?
#
loop_
_entity_poly.entity_id
_entity_poly.type
_entity_poly.pdbx_seq_one_letter_code
_entity_poly.pdbx_strand_id
1 'polypeptide(L)' 'MGLVWHRPLTPEDVATAYRLLELHKPIERYQHEAVCGNAGHWTAAPAWPCSRARWASEVVAASERGEIPDDLRAPA' A
#
# COMPACT_ATOMS: atom_id res chain seq x y z
N MET A 1 19.94 5.63 2.34
CA MET A 1 19.83 4.15 2.37
C MET A 1 18.45 3.82 1.84
N GLY A 2 18.36 3.23 0.64
CA GLY A 2 17.07 2.84 0.06
C GLY A 2 16.40 1.76 0.91
N LEU A 3 15.06 1.74 0.93
CA LEU A 3 14.30 0.66 1.54
C LEU A 3 14.67 -0.65 0.82
N VAL A 4 15.19 -1.62 1.55
CA VAL A 4 15.42 -2.97 1.02
C VAL A 4 14.11 -3.73 1.10
N TRP A 5 13.48 -3.92 -0.06
CA TRP A 5 12.27 -4.74 -0.17
C TRP A 5 12.61 -6.21 0.08
N HIS A 6 11.72 -6.95 0.74
CA HIS A 6 11.89 -8.38 1.00
C HIS A 6 11.91 -9.23 -0.28
N ARG A 7 11.40 -8.67 -1.38
CA ARG A 7 11.47 -9.18 -2.75
C ARG A 7 11.45 -8.00 -3.73
N PRO A 8 11.87 -8.17 -4.99
CA PRO A 8 11.63 -7.18 -6.03
C PRO A 8 10.13 -6.82 -6.14
N LEU A 9 9.83 -5.53 -6.23
CA LEU A 9 8.48 -5.05 -6.52
C LEU A 9 8.19 -5.16 -8.02
N THR A 10 6.93 -5.39 -8.38
CA THR A 10 6.47 -5.48 -9.77
C THR A 10 5.36 -4.47 -10.06
N PRO A 11 5.00 -4.24 -11.34
CA PRO A 11 3.86 -3.39 -11.69
C PRO A 11 2.53 -3.85 -11.04
N GLU A 12 2.33 -5.15 -10.81
CA GLU A 12 1.16 -5.67 -10.09
C GLU A 12 1.10 -5.21 -8.63
N ASP A 13 2.25 -5.02 -7.99
CA ASP A 13 2.30 -4.47 -6.63
C ASP A 13 1.84 -3.02 -6.59
N VAL A 14 2.21 -2.24 -7.59
CA VAL A 14 1.76 -0.85 -7.74
C VAL A 14 0.24 -0.81 -7.93
N ALA A 15 -0.29 -1.65 -8.83
CA ALA A 15 -1.74 -1.76 -9.03
C ALA A 15 -2.46 -2.21 -7.75
N THR A 16 -1.87 -3.12 -6.97
CA THR A 16 -2.41 -3.56 -5.68
C THR A 16 -2.36 -2.45 -4.64
N ALA A 17 -1.27 -1.70 -4.58
CA ALA A 17 -1.09 -0.60 -3.65
C ALA A 17 -2.15 0.49 -3.85
N TYR A 18 -2.42 0.90 -5.10
CA TYR A 18 -3.49 1.87 -5.39
C TYR A 18 -4.86 1.39 -4.90
N ARG A 19 -5.23 0.12 -5.17
CA ARG A 19 -6.51 -0.45 -4.68
C ARG A 19 -6.57 -0.50 -3.15
N LEU A 20 -5.46 -0.82 -2.49
CA LEU A 20 -5.41 -0.81 -1.02
C LEU A 20 -5.62 0.59 -0.46
N LEU A 21 -5.02 1.62 -1.05
CA LEU A 21 -5.23 3.01 -0.61
C LEU A 21 -6.68 3.47 -0.82
N GLU A 22 -7.39 2.92 -1.81
CA GLU A 22 -8.81 3.18 -1.99
C GLU A 22 -9.69 2.57 -0.90
N LEU A 23 -9.36 1.35 -0.46
CA LEU A 23 -10.10 0.58 0.54
C LEU A 23 -9.72 0.91 1.99
N HIS A 24 -8.49 1.37 2.21
CA HIS A 24 -7.95 1.71 3.51
C HIS A 24 -7.87 3.24 3.66
N LYS A 25 -9.02 3.87 3.91
CA LYS A 25 -9.15 5.32 4.16
C LYS A 25 -9.67 5.62 5.56
N PRO A 26 -9.32 6.78 6.14
CA PRO A 26 -10.00 7.26 7.34
C PRO A 26 -11.46 7.55 6.97
N ILE A 27 -12.42 7.00 7.71
CA ILE A 27 -13.84 7.35 7.51
C ILE A 27 -14.14 8.60 8.31
N GLU A 28 -14.58 9.67 7.66
CA GLU A 28 -14.91 10.95 8.30
C GLU A 28 -15.99 10.86 9.38
N ARG A 29 -16.85 9.83 9.36
CA ARG A 29 -17.84 9.60 10.43
C ARG A 29 -17.21 9.10 11.74
N TYR A 30 -15.99 8.58 11.64
CA TYR A 30 -15.16 8.09 12.73
C TYR A 30 -13.82 8.84 12.72
N GLN A 31 -13.82 10.18 12.72
CA GLN A 31 -12.59 10.99 12.67
C GLN A 31 -11.55 10.64 13.77
N HIS A 32 -11.97 9.88 14.78
CA HIS A 32 -11.14 9.37 15.86
C HIS A 32 -10.78 7.88 15.74
N GLU A 33 -11.44 7.13 14.86
CA GLU A 33 -11.18 5.70 14.63
C GLU A 33 -10.80 5.49 13.17
N ALA A 34 -9.51 5.39 12.95
CA ALA A 34 -8.99 4.95 11.69
C ALA A 34 -9.42 3.51 11.40
N VAL A 35 -10.16 3.27 10.32
CA VAL A 35 -10.67 1.94 9.97
C VAL A 35 -9.97 1.37 8.74
N CYS A 36 -9.86 0.04 8.71
CA CYS A 36 -9.42 -0.70 7.54
C CYS A 36 -10.63 -1.35 6.87
N GLY A 37 -10.83 -1.11 5.58
CA GLY A 37 -11.77 -1.87 4.76
C GLY A 37 -11.13 -3.18 4.29
N ASN A 38 -11.84 -4.29 4.45
CA ASN A 38 -11.57 -5.53 3.72
C ASN A 38 -12.83 -5.94 2.92
N ALA A 39 -12.71 -6.96 2.08
CA ALA A 39 -13.75 -7.39 1.14
C ALA A 39 -15.14 -7.70 1.76
N GLY A 40 -15.29 -7.76 3.09
CA GLY A 40 -16.60 -7.93 3.74
C GLY A 40 -16.82 -7.12 5.02
N HIS A 41 -15.80 -6.43 5.56
CA HIS A 41 -15.89 -5.81 6.89
C HIS A 41 -15.02 -4.56 7.01
N TRP A 42 -15.49 -3.62 7.84
CA TRP A 42 -14.70 -2.51 8.36
C TRP A 42 -14.22 -2.87 9.76
N THR A 43 -12.92 -2.77 10.01
CA THR A 43 -12.35 -3.02 11.33
C THR A 43 -11.62 -1.78 11.82
N ALA A 44 -11.80 -1.40 13.09
CA ALA A 44 -10.95 -0.41 13.73
C ALA A 44 -9.49 -0.86 13.61
N ALA A 45 -8.63 0.02 13.09
CA ALA A 45 -7.21 -0.25 12.98
C ALA A 45 -6.58 0.05 14.35
N PRO A 46 -5.83 -0.90 14.96
CA PRO A 46 -5.14 -0.64 16.23
C PRO A 46 -4.06 0.44 16.11
N ALA A 47 -3.60 0.73 14.89
CA ALA A 47 -2.72 1.86 14.56
C ALA A 47 -3.01 2.34 13.13
N TRP A 48 -2.92 3.66 12.92
CA TRP A 48 -3.08 4.29 11.61
C TRP A 48 -1.86 5.10 11.19
N PRO A 49 -1.43 5.00 9.91
CA PRO A 49 -1.90 4.05 8.90
C PRO A 49 -1.62 2.59 9.29
N CYS A 50 -2.52 1.68 8.94
CA CYS A 50 -2.31 0.25 9.18
C CYS A 50 -1.15 -0.28 8.33
N SER A 51 -0.63 -1.47 8.64
CA SER A 51 0.50 -2.06 7.91
C SER A 51 0.29 -2.15 6.39
N ARG A 52 -0.94 -2.42 5.95
CA ARG A 52 -1.32 -2.48 4.52
C ARG A 52 -1.27 -1.10 3.86
N ALA A 53 -1.83 -0.08 4.52
CA ALA A 53 -1.81 1.28 4.01
C ALA A 53 -0.37 1.83 3.98
N ARG A 54 0.44 1.55 5.02
CA ARG A 54 1.87 1.91 5.05
C ARG A 54 2.63 1.29 3.89
N TRP A 55 2.49 -0.03 3.72
CA TRP A 55 3.12 -0.73 2.59
C TRP A 55 2.69 -0.12 1.25
N ALA A 56 1.39 0.11 1.06
CA ALA A 56 0.87 0.67 -0.19
C ALA A 56 1.43 2.07 -0.49
N SER A 57 1.51 2.95 0.52
CA SER A 57 2.10 4.28 0.37
C SER A 57 3.58 4.21 -0.04
N GLU A 58 4.36 3.32 0.57
CA GLU A 58 5.79 3.17 0.24
C GLU A 58 5.99 2.60 -1.18
N VAL A 59 5.15 1.67 -1.62
CA VAL A 59 5.18 1.11 -2.98
C VAL A 59 4.83 2.16 -4.03
N VAL A 60 3.79 2.97 -3.80
CA VAL A 60 3.43 4.06 -4.71
C VAL A 60 4.56 5.08 -4.80
N ALA A 61 5.13 5.49 -3.66
CA ALA A 61 6.25 6.42 -3.64
C ALA A 61 7.49 5.85 -4.35
N ALA A 62 7.75 4.55 -4.25
CA ALA A 62 8.84 3.89 -4.99
C ALA A 62 8.58 3.85 -6.51
N SER A 63 7.33 3.61 -6.91
CA SER A 63 6.92 3.72 -8.32
C SER A 63 7.13 5.13 -8.86
N GLU A 64 6.72 6.15 -8.12
CA GLU A 64 6.90 7.57 -8.49
C GLU A 64 8.38 7.97 -8.60
N ARG A 65 9.25 7.34 -7.82
CA ARG A 65 10.72 7.50 -7.93
C ARG A 65 11.35 6.70 -9.08
N GLY A 66 10.59 5.85 -9.77
CA GLY A 66 11.10 4.98 -10.84
C GLY A 66 11.93 3.80 -10.32
N GLU A 67 11.73 3.37 -9.07
CA GLU A 67 12.48 2.27 -8.45
C GLU A 67 11.91 0.88 -8.80
N ILE A 68 10.73 0.84 -9.43
CA ILE A 68 10.02 -0.40 -9.77
C ILE A 68 10.15 -0.62 -11.29
N PRO A 69 10.75 -1.72 -11.75
CA PRO A 69 10.84 -2.02 -13.18
C PRO A 69 9.45 -2.17 -13.82
N ASP A 70 9.23 -1.51 -14.96
CA ASP A 70 8.01 -1.68 -15.78
C ASP A 70 7.98 -3.02 -16.56
N ASP A 71 9.09 -3.74 -16.55
CA ASP A 71 9.33 -4.95 -17.32
C ASP A 71 9.40 -6.16 -16.36
N LEU A 72 8.48 -7.11 -16.54
CA LEU A 72 8.43 -8.40 -15.81
C LEU A 72 9.57 -9.39 -16.19
N ARG A 73 10.50 -8.98 -17.06
CA ARG A 73 11.58 -9.80 -17.64
C ARG A 73 12.98 -9.36 -17.19
N ALA A 74 13.12 -8.32 -16.36
CA ALA A 74 14.42 -7.92 -15.85
C ALA A 74 14.97 -9.05 -14.96
N PRO A 75 16.09 -9.69 -15.33
CA PRO A 75 16.65 -10.79 -14.54
C PRO A 75 17.15 -10.26 -13.20
N ALA A 76 16.95 -11.11 -12.18
CA ALA A 76 17.43 -10.94 -10.81
C ALA A 76 18.95 -10.80 -10.70
#